data_AF-A0A317JSC9-F1
#
_entry.id   AF-A0A317JSC9-F1
#
_cell.length_a   1.000
_cell.length_b   1.000
_cell.length_c   1.000
_cell.angle_alpha   90.00
_cell.angle_beta   90.00
_cell.angle_gamma   90.00
#
_symmetry.space_group_name_H-M   'P 1'
#
loop_
_entity.id
_entity.type
_entity.pdbx_description
1 polymer ?
#
loop_
_entity_poly.entity_id
_entity_poly.type
_entity_poly.pdbx_seq_one_letter_code
_entity_poly.pdbx_strand_id
1 'polypeptide(L)'
;EPAPSGSSAAGPGRAADDPEVARWRREADLLLAERAELARRAEGVEVELPGHLSVTQLVALRRDPEALARTLRRPMPTEPNPYARRGTAFHTWLEQRFGADRLLDVDELPGAADDDAAPDEALAELQERFLASEWADRVPVEVEVPFATVIAGVVVRGRMDAVFARPGGRFDVVDWKTGRQPSGREAEVAAVQLAVYRLAWAELAGVPVEQVGAAFHYVRDGVTVRPADLLDAERLTALIADVPEISTKGAALRNP
;
A
#
# COMPACT_ATOMS: atom_id res chain seq x y z
N GLU A 1 33.23 -40.76 57.05
CA GLU A 1 31.80 -40.38 56.93
C GLU A 1 31.62 -39.01 57.59
N PRO A 2 30.89 -38.03 57.02
CA PRO A 2 30.48 -37.81 55.63
C PRO A 2 30.94 -36.43 55.07
N ALA A 3 30.62 -36.18 53.78
CA ALA A 3 30.78 -34.91 53.07
C ALA A 3 29.68 -33.88 53.42
N PRO A 4 29.75 -32.66 52.85
CA PRO A 4 28.58 -32.16 52.13
C PRO A 4 28.98 -31.69 50.72
N SER A 5 28.61 -32.41 49.65
CA SER A 5 27.39 -32.19 48.85
C SER A 5 27.11 -30.72 48.53
N GLY A 6 27.50 -30.34 47.31
CA GLY A 6 26.94 -29.17 46.65
C GLY A 6 25.47 -29.41 46.30
N SER A 7 24.65 -28.39 46.56
CA SER A 7 23.48 -28.04 45.76
C SER A 7 22.88 -26.76 46.35
N SER A 8 22.99 -25.65 45.61
CA SER A 8 21.92 -24.66 45.63
C SER A 8 21.84 -24.07 44.24
N ALA A 9 20.79 -24.50 43.55
CA ALA A 9 20.41 -24.06 42.23
C ALA A 9 20.20 -22.54 42.22
N ALA A 10 20.86 -21.86 41.29
CA ALA A 10 20.46 -20.53 40.86
C ALA A 10 19.14 -20.68 40.08
N GLY A 11 18.01 -20.59 40.79
CA GLY A 11 16.67 -20.49 40.23
C GLY A 11 16.25 -19.02 39.99
N PRO A 12 15.34 -18.77 39.04
CA PRO A 12 15.17 -17.49 38.36
C PRO A 12 14.31 -16.53 39.19
N GLY A 13 14.90 -15.46 39.73
CA GLY A 13 14.18 -14.60 40.68
C GLY A 13 14.53 -13.13 40.66
N ARG A 14 14.93 -12.53 39.51
CA ARG A 14 15.39 -11.13 39.52
C ARG A 14 14.97 -10.20 38.37
N ALA A 15 14.12 -10.64 37.43
CA ALA A 15 13.62 -9.74 36.38
C ALA A 15 12.20 -9.19 36.63
N ALA A 16 11.45 -9.74 37.60
CA ALA A 16 10.06 -9.36 37.85
C ALA A 16 9.88 -8.22 38.86
N ASP A 17 10.85 -8.01 39.75
CA ASP A 17 10.78 -7.06 40.88
C ASP A 17 11.77 -5.89 40.76
N ASP A 18 12.23 -5.57 39.54
CA ASP A 18 13.00 -4.34 39.34
C ASP A 18 12.04 -3.13 39.52
N PRO A 19 12.24 -2.27 40.54
CA PRO A 19 11.36 -1.13 40.80
C PRO A 19 11.31 -0.15 39.63
N GLU A 20 12.34 -0.09 38.79
CA GLU A 20 12.40 0.73 37.58
C GLU A 20 11.52 0.14 36.47
N VAL A 21 11.59 -1.18 36.23
CA VAL A 21 10.70 -1.88 35.29
C VAL A 21 9.24 -1.81 35.74
N ALA A 22 8.98 -1.93 37.04
CA ALA A 22 7.63 -1.78 37.60
C ALA A 22 7.09 -0.35 37.44
N ARG A 23 7.96 0.67 37.53
CA ARG A 23 7.59 2.06 37.26
C ARG A 23 7.29 2.28 35.78
N TRP A 24 8.14 1.79 34.88
CA TRP A 24 7.90 1.91 33.43
C TRP A 24 6.64 1.18 32.98
N ARG A 25 6.32 0.02 33.57
CA ARG A 25 5.04 -0.66 33.32
C ARG A 25 3.84 0.19 33.75
N ARG A 26 3.89 0.79 34.95
CA ARG A 26 2.82 1.69 35.42
C ARG A 26 2.66 2.94 34.55
N GLU A 27 3.77 3.53 34.10
CA GLU A 27 3.74 4.67 33.17
C GLU A 27 3.15 4.25 31.81
N ALA A 28 3.53 3.07 31.28
CA ALA A 28 2.96 2.52 30.04
C ALA A 28 1.46 2.22 30.18
N ASP A 29 1.03 1.62 31.28
CA ASP A 29 -0.38 1.33 31.56
C ASP A 29 -1.21 2.61 31.67
N LEU A 30 -0.65 3.67 32.29
CA LEU A 30 -1.30 4.98 32.39
C LEU A 30 -1.48 5.61 31.00
N LEU A 31 -0.44 5.58 30.16
CA LEU A 31 -0.50 6.11 28.79
C LEU A 31 -1.47 5.31 27.91
N LEU A 32 -1.54 3.99 28.09
CA LEU A 32 -2.52 3.13 27.40
C LEU A 32 -3.95 3.41 27.86
N ALA A 33 -4.17 3.64 29.16
CA ALA A 33 -5.48 3.99 29.72
C ALA A 33 -5.95 5.37 29.27
N GLU A 34 -5.06 6.36 29.25
CA GLU A 34 -5.33 7.70 28.72
C GLU A 34 -5.68 7.63 27.23
N ARG A 35 -4.92 6.86 26.44
CA ARG A 35 -5.22 6.62 25.02
C ARG A 35 -6.59 5.97 24.83
N ALA A 36 -6.95 4.98 25.64
CA ALA A 36 -8.25 4.30 25.57
C ALA A 36 -9.41 5.24 25.94
N GLU A 37 -9.21 6.15 26.90
CA GLU A 37 -10.17 7.20 27.24
C GLU A 37 -10.34 8.22 26.10
N LEU A 38 -9.23 8.68 25.50
CA LEU A 38 -9.26 9.57 24.33
C LEU A 38 -9.87 8.90 23.09
N ALA A 39 -9.80 7.57 22.98
CA ALA A 39 -10.45 6.81 21.91
C ALA A 39 -11.97 6.73 22.13
N ARG A 40 -12.42 6.41 23.35
CA ARG A 40 -13.86 6.39 23.71
C ARG A 40 -14.52 7.75 23.56
N ARG A 41 -13.86 8.84 23.96
CA ARG A 41 -14.36 10.21 23.75
C ARG A 41 -14.46 10.61 22.27
N ALA A 42 -13.76 9.90 21.40
CA ALA A 42 -13.84 10.10 19.97
C ALA A 42 -14.96 9.28 19.32
N GLU A 43 -15.54 8.26 19.96
CA GLU A 43 -16.65 7.51 19.41
C GLU A 43 -17.86 8.44 19.15
N GLY A 44 -18.35 8.48 17.91
CA GLY A 44 -19.54 9.26 17.53
C GLY A 44 -19.33 10.61 16.84
N VAL A 45 -18.09 10.99 16.49
CA VAL A 45 -17.85 12.17 15.63
C VAL A 45 -17.64 11.72 14.19
N GLU A 46 -18.50 12.21 13.31
CA GLU A 46 -18.43 11.96 11.88
C GLU A 46 -17.16 12.59 11.25
N VAL A 47 -16.53 11.90 10.30
CA VAL A 47 -15.28 12.33 9.64
C VAL A 47 -15.58 12.63 8.18
N GLU A 48 -15.32 13.87 7.74
CA GLU A 48 -15.44 14.25 6.33
C GLU A 48 -14.41 13.50 5.48
N LEU A 49 -14.86 12.91 4.35
CA LEU A 49 -13.94 12.41 3.34
C LEU A 49 -13.17 13.61 2.75
N PRO A 50 -11.83 13.53 2.61
CA PRO A 50 -11.08 14.58 1.95
C PRO A 50 -11.57 14.74 0.51
N GLY A 51 -11.55 15.96 -0.04
CA GLY A 51 -11.94 16.23 -1.45
C GLY A 51 -11.07 15.51 -2.51
N HIS A 52 -10.11 14.70 -2.07
CA HIS A 52 -9.33 13.79 -2.88
C HIS A 52 -9.00 12.51 -2.11
N LEU A 53 -8.97 11.38 -2.81
CA LEU A 53 -8.59 10.09 -2.26
C LEU A 53 -7.40 9.52 -3.03
N SER A 54 -6.46 8.90 -2.34
CA SER A 54 -5.50 8.01 -3.00
C SER A 54 -6.16 6.68 -3.33
N VAL A 55 -5.62 5.96 -4.30
CA VAL A 55 -6.13 4.61 -4.64
C VAL A 55 -6.02 3.67 -3.44
N THR A 56 -4.95 3.76 -2.66
CA THR A 56 -4.81 2.98 -1.42
C THR A 56 -5.90 3.31 -0.40
N GLN A 57 -6.30 4.58 -0.29
CA GLN A 57 -7.43 4.97 0.55
C GLN A 57 -8.76 4.41 0.01
N LEU A 58 -8.96 4.37 -1.31
CA LEU A 58 -10.15 3.77 -1.90
C LEU A 58 -10.22 2.25 -1.67
N VAL A 59 -9.10 1.55 -1.76
CA VAL A 59 -9.00 0.13 -1.39
C VAL A 59 -9.31 -0.06 0.10
N ALA A 60 -8.76 0.80 0.97
CA ALA A 60 -9.06 0.77 2.40
C ALA A 60 -10.56 1.05 2.67
N LEU A 61 -11.17 1.97 1.93
CA LEU A 61 -12.59 2.26 1.99
C LEU A 61 -13.42 1.01 1.67
N ARG A 62 -13.09 0.31 0.58
CA ARG A 62 -13.77 -0.95 0.23
C ARG A 62 -13.61 -2.01 1.32
N ARG A 63 -12.45 -2.05 2.00
CA ARG A 63 -12.17 -3.05 3.03
C ARG A 63 -13.01 -2.83 4.29
N ASP A 64 -12.97 -1.61 4.81
CA ASP A 64 -13.59 -1.18 6.07
C ASP A 64 -13.67 0.36 6.11
N PRO A 65 -14.83 0.96 5.79
CA PRO A 65 -15.02 2.40 5.82
C PRO A 65 -14.79 3.03 7.20
N GLU A 66 -15.17 2.34 8.28
CA GLU A 66 -14.99 2.86 9.64
C GLU A 66 -13.51 2.87 10.04
N ALA A 67 -12.74 1.87 9.64
CA ALA A 67 -11.30 1.86 9.86
C ALA A 67 -10.61 3.01 9.12
N LEU A 68 -11.00 3.28 7.86
CA LEU A 68 -10.47 4.41 7.12
C LEU A 68 -10.79 5.74 7.83
N ALA A 69 -12.04 5.93 8.29
CA ALA A 69 -12.43 7.12 9.04
C ALA A 69 -11.59 7.31 10.32
N ARG A 70 -11.34 6.23 11.08
CA ARG A 70 -10.46 6.26 12.26
C ARG A 70 -9.02 6.68 11.88
N THR A 71 -8.48 6.14 10.80
CA THR A 71 -7.12 6.47 10.32
C THR A 71 -7.00 7.92 9.86
N LEU A 72 -7.98 8.43 9.11
CA LEU A 72 -8.00 9.82 8.65
C LEU A 72 -8.07 10.80 9.82
N ARG A 73 -8.81 10.44 10.88
CA ARG A 73 -8.99 11.29 12.06
C ARG A 73 -7.76 11.37 12.96
N ARG A 74 -6.99 10.29 13.05
CA ARG A 74 -5.77 10.23 13.85
C ARG A 74 -4.69 9.46 13.10
N PRO A 75 -3.96 10.12 12.19
CA PRO A 75 -2.82 9.53 11.51
C PRO A 75 -1.77 9.15 12.54
N MET A 76 -1.59 7.86 12.79
CA MET A 76 -0.56 7.36 13.68
C MET A 76 0.74 7.15 12.90
N PRO A 77 1.90 7.54 13.45
CA PRO A 77 3.19 7.10 12.91
C PRO A 77 3.23 5.57 12.88
N THR A 78 3.46 5.00 11.70
CA THR A 78 3.65 3.55 11.53
C THR A 78 5.12 3.22 11.71
N GLU A 79 5.42 2.18 12.51
CA GLU A 79 6.78 1.66 12.62
C GLU A 79 7.31 1.22 11.23
N PRO A 80 8.60 1.46 10.93
CA PRO A 80 9.20 1.01 9.68
C PRO A 80 9.12 -0.52 9.55
N ASN A 81 8.22 -1.02 8.69
CA ASN A 81 8.09 -2.45 8.41
C ASN A 81 9.16 -2.89 7.40
N PRO A 82 9.99 -3.91 7.70
CA PRO A 82 11.01 -4.41 6.76
C PRO A 82 10.43 -4.87 5.41
N TYR A 83 9.20 -5.39 5.39
CA TYR A 83 8.52 -5.75 4.13
C TYR A 83 8.17 -4.52 3.28
N ALA A 84 7.80 -3.40 3.92
CA ALA A 84 7.52 -2.15 3.21
C ALA A 84 8.80 -1.57 2.61
N ARG A 85 9.92 -1.59 3.37
CA ARG A 85 11.23 -1.17 2.86
C ARG A 85 11.67 -1.98 1.64
N ARG A 86 11.47 -3.31 1.67
CA ARG A 86 11.78 -4.20 0.53
C ARG A 86 10.93 -3.88 -0.70
N GLY A 87 9.63 -3.67 -0.50
CA GLY A 87 8.74 -3.26 -1.59
C GLY A 87 9.26 -1.98 -2.25
N THR A 88 9.54 -0.94 -1.47
CA THR A 88 10.10 0.32 -2.00
C THR A 88 11.40 0.10 -2.77
N ALA A 89 12.37 -0.64 -2.22
CA ALA A 89 13.63 -0.91 -2.90
C ALA A 89 13.44 -1.65 -4.23
N PHE A 90 12.50 -2.59 -4.30
CA PHE A 90 12.17 -3.32 -5.52
C PHE A 90 11.55 -2.40 -6.59
N HIS A 91 10.61 -1.51 -6.22
CA HIS A 91 10.04 -0.55 -7.18
C HIS A 91 11.09 0.45 -7.67
N THR A 92 11.97 0.95 -6.80
CA THR A 92 13.09 1.81 -7.20
C THR A 92 14.01 1.12 -8.21
N TRP A 93 14.30 -0.17 -8.01
CA TRP A 93 15.09 -0.94 -8.98
C TRP A 93 14.37 -1.11 -10.32
N LEU A 94 13.05 -1.37 -10.32
CA LEU A 94 12.27 -1.48 -11.55
C LEU A 94 12.23 -0.17 -12.33
N GLU A 95 12.05 0.96 -11.64
CA GLU A 95 12.08 2.29 -12.23
C GLU A 95 13.44 2.55 -12.92
N GLN A 96 14.55 2.21 -12.27
CA GLN A 96 15.88 2.33 -12.85
C GLN A 96 16.07 1.43 -14.06
N ARG A 97 15.59 0.18 -14.01
CA ARG A 97 15.71 -0.77 -15.13
C ARG A 97 14.96 -0.28 -16.37
N PHE A 98 13.67 0.01 -16.24
CA PHE A 98 12.87 0.46 -17.37
C PHE A 98 13.20 1.89 -17.79
N GLY A 99 13.67 2.73 -16.86
CA GLY A 99 14.22 4.06 -17.15
C GLY A 99 15.52 3.97 -17.95
N ALA A 100 16.43 3.07 -17.58
CA ALA A 100 17.65 2.78 -18.32
C ALA A 100 17.32 2.23 -19.72
N ASP A 101 16.36 1.32 -19.88
CA ASP A 101 15.95 0.82 -21.20
C ASP A 101 15.37 1.92 -22.12
N ARG A 102 14.78 2.99 -21.58
CA ARG A 102 14.41 4.21 -22.36
C ARG A 102 15.62 5.10 -22.67
N LEU A 103 16.58 5.16 -21.76
CA LEU A 103 17.84 5.91 -21.91
C LEU A 103 18.89 5.16 -22.74
N LEU A 104 18.75 3.87 -23.01
CA LEU A 104 19.66 3.11 -23.88
C LEU A 104 19.51 3.48 -25.38
N ASP A 105 18.74 4.53 -25.71
CA ASP A 105 18.78 5.27 -26.99
C ASP A 105 19.62 6.59 -26.90
N VAL A 106 20.20 6.90 -25.74
CA VAL A 106 21.17 7.98 -25.50
C VAL A 106 22.17 7.55 -24.42
N ASP A 107 23.38 7.20 -24.84
CA ASP A 107 24.54 6.88 -23.99
C ASP A 107 24.58 7.67 -22.67
N GLU A 108 24.55 6.97 -21.52
CA GLU A 108 25.50 7.15 -20.41
C GLU A 108 25.16 6.24 -19.21
N LEU A 109 26.13 5.40 -18.82
CA LEU A 109 26.22 4.78 -17.50
C LEU A 109 26.99 5.71 -16.55
N PRO A 110 26.50 5.91 -15.33
CA PRO A 110 27.34 5.80 -14.13
C PRO A 110 26.59 5.02 -13.02
N GLY A 111 27.19 4.33 -12.05
CA GLY A 111 28.43 4.54 -11.30
C GLY A 111 28.07 4.27 -9.82
N ALA A 112 28.80 3.36 -9.16
CA ALA A 112 28.48 2.72 -7.89
C ALA A 112 28.26 3.63 -6.67
N ALA A 113 27.48 3.14 -5.69
CA ALA A 113 27.65 3.44 -4.26
C ALA A 113 27.18 2.25 -3.40
N ASP A 114 28.10 1.75 -2.56
CA ASP A 114 27.86 0.83 -1.45
C ASP A 114 27.03 1.50 -0.34
N ASP A 115 26.17 0.75 0.35
CA ASP A 115 26.00 0.82 1.82
C ASP A 115 25.07 -0.28 2.37
N ASP A 116 25.62 -1.04 3.33
CA ASP A 116 25.01 -1.87 4.38
C ASP A 116 24.31 -3.22 4.06
N ALA A 117 25.10 -4.29 4.23
CA ALA A 117 24.73 -5.70 4.12
C ALA A 117 23.83 -6.20 5.26
N ALA A 118 22.57 -6.47 4.90
CA ALA A 118 21.65 -7.55 5.28
C ALA A 118 20.15 -7.13 5.17
N PRO A 119 19.74 -6.54 4.02
CA PRO A 119 18.42 -6.76 3.40
C PRO A 119 18.48 -7.39 1.99
N ASP A 120 19.69 -7.72 1.53
CA ASP A 120 20.05 -7.85 0.11
C ASP A 120 19.56 -9.14 -0.57
N GLU A 121 19.69 -10.30 0.09
CA GLU A 121 19.33 -11.61 -0.50
C GLU A 121 17.85 -11.69 -0.92
N ALA A 122 16.97 -11.07 -0.14
CA ALA A 122 15.54 -11.11 -0.44
C ALA A 122 15.10 -10.07 -1.48
N LEU A 123 15.91 -9.04 -1.74
CA LEU A 123 15.74 -8.16 -2.89
C LEU A 123 16.28 -8.83 -4.14
N ALA A 124 17.48 -9.44 -4.07
CA ALA A 124 18.06 -10.23 -5.15
C ALA A 124 17.11 -11.35 -5.61
N GLU A 125 16.48 -12.08 -4.68
CA GLU A 125 15.46 -13.07 -5.02
C GLU A 125 14.30 -12.45 -5.82
N LEU A 126 13.79 -11.28 -5.41
CA LEU A 126 12.72 -10.61 -6.15
C LEU A 126 13.16 -10.16 -7.54
N GLN A 127 14.40 -9.67 -7.67
CA GLN A 127 14.98 -9.29 -8.96
C GLN A 127 15.11 -10.51 -9.88
N GLU A 128 15.67 -11.62 -9.40
CA GLU A 128 15.77 -12.88 -10.15
C GLU A 128 14.41 -13.39 -10.60
N ARG A 129 13.42 -13.38 -9.69
CA ARG A 129 12.04 -13.80 -9.99
C ARG A 129 11.40 -12.91 -11.05
N PHE A 130 11.60 -11.60 -10.95
CA PHE A 130 11.11 -10.65 -11.95
C PHE A 130 11.77 -10.89 -13.30
N LEU A 131 13.09 -11.05 -13.34
CA LEU A 131 13.86 -11.31 -14.56
C LEU A 131 13.48 -12.64 -15.24
N ALA A 132 12.99 -13.61 -14.48
CA ALA A 132 12.46 -14.86 -15.02
C ALA A 132 10.97 -14.77 -15.47
N SER A 133 10.31 -13.62 -15.27
CA SER A 133 8.88 -13.45 -15.57
C SER A 133 8.62 -13.04 -17.02
N GLU A 134 7.36 -13.18 -17.47
CA GLU A 134 6.92 -12.72 -18.80
C GLU A 134 7.08 -11.21 -19.04
N TRP A 135 7.31 -10.44 -17.97
CA TRP A 135 7.40 -8.98 -18.01
C TRP A 135 8.83 -8.47 -18.17
N ALA A 136 9.85 -9.30 -17.91
CA ALA A 136 11.25 -8.89 -17.93
C ALA A 136 11.73 -8.40 -19.30
N ASP A 137 11.22 -9.03 -20.36
CA ASP A 137 11.61 -8.79 -21.76
C ASP A 137 10.59 -7.91 -22.51
N ARG A 138 9.53 -7.46 -21.83
CA ARG A 138 8.53 -6.58 -22.44
C ARG A 138 8.94 -5.13 -22.26
N VAL A 139 8.75 -4.34 -23.32
CA VAL A 139 8.96 -2.89 -23.27
C VAL A 139 7.65 -2.21 -22.87
N PRO A 140 7.60 -1.56 -21.68
CA PRO A 140 6.44 -0.76 -21.32
C PRO A 140 6.36 0.48 -22.20
N VAL A 141 5.13 0.91 -22.51
CA VAL A 141 4.85 2.19 -23.16
C VAL A 141 5.18 3.32 -22.19
N GLU A 142 4.77 3.16 -20.94
CA GLU A 142 5.03 4.11 -19.86
C GLU A 142 5.22 3.36 -18.53
N VAL A 143 6.00 3.95 -17.64
CA VAL A 143 6.28 3.46 -16.29
C VAL A 143 6.07 4.58 -15.27
N GLU A 144 5.71 4.21 -14.04
CA GLU A 144 5.49 5.15 -12.93
C GLU A 144 4.52 6.30 -13.29
N VAL A 145 3.43 5.97 -13.98
CA VAL A 145 2.49 6.95 -14.58
C VAL A 145 1.63 7.59 -13.50
N PRO A 146 1.80 8.88 -13.16
CA PRO A 146 0.91 9.56 -12.24
C PRO A 146 -0.43 9.83 -12.92
N PHE A 147 -1.52 9.73 -12.16
CA PHE A 147 -2.84 10.11 -12.66
C PHE A 147 -3.69 10.79 -11.60
N ALA A 148 -4.68 11.53 -12.09
CA ALA A 148 -5.81 12.02 -11.32
C ALA A 148 -7.07 11.85 -12.18
N THR A 149 -8.09 11.18 -11.65
CA THR A 149 -9.38 11.01 -12.31
C THR A 149 -10.49 11.37 -11.33
N VAL A 150 -11.67 11.71 -11.84
CA VAL A 150 -12.82 12.10 -11.01
C VAL A 150 -13.83 10.95 -10.98
N ILE A 151 -14.14 10.46 -9.79
CA ILE A 151 -15.14 9.40 -9.57
C ILE A 151 -16.13 9.91 -8.52
N ALA A 152 -17.43 9.91 -8.84
CA ALA A 152 -18.47 10.45 -7.96
C ALA A 152 -18.20 11.90 -7.47
N GLY A 153 -17.56 12.74 -8.29
CA GLY A 153 -17.18 14.11 -7.89
C GLY A 153 -15.96 14.20 -6.96
N VAL A 154 -15.38 13.06 -6.55
CA VAL A 154 -14.15 12.99 -5.74
C VAL A 154 -12.95 12.78 -6.64
N VAL A 155 -11.87 13.54 -6.41
CA VAL A 155 -10.63 13.36 -7.16
C VAL A 155 -9.86 12.15 -6.63
N VAL A 156 -9.72 11.10 -7.43
CA VAL A 156 -8.92 9.92 -7.10
C VAL A 156 -7.54 10.04 -7.74
N ARG A 157 -6.48 9.92 -6.93
CA ARG A 157 -5.08 10.03 -7.36
C ARG A 157 -4.30 8.75 -7.11
N GLY A 158 -3.34 8.48 -7.98
CA GLY A 158 -2.45 7.34 -7.83
C GLY A 158 -1.30 7.35 -8.81
N ARG A 159 -0.59 6.23 -8.85
CA ARG A 159 0.50 5.97 -9.77
C ARG A 159 0.43 4.53 -10.24
N MET A 160 0.44 4.31 -11.55
CA MET A 160 0.48 2.99 -12.16
C MET A 160 1.93 2.59 -12.38
N ASP A 161 2.32 1.37 -12.00
CA ASP A 161 3.73 0.98 -12.08
C ASP A 161 4.21 0.86 -13.53
N ALA A 162 3.42 0.19 -14.38
CA ALA A 162 3.76 0.02 -15.79
C ALA A 162 2.53 -0.14 -16.68
N VAL A 163 2.63 0.31 -17.91
CA VAL A 163 1.64 0.10 -18.95
C VAL A 163 2.28 -0.49 -20.20
N PHE A 164 1.72 -1.57 -20.71
CA PHE A 164 2.23 -2.27 -21.89
C PHE A 164 1.23 -2.20 -23.04
N ALA A 165 1.75 -2.00 -24.26
CA ALA A 165 0.95 -2.12 -25.47
C ALA A 165 0.62 -3.60 -25.74
N ARG A 166 -0.56 -3.82 -26.31
CA ARG A 166 -1.01 -5.10 -26.85
C ARG A 166 -1.46 -4.91 -28.30
N PRO A 167 -1.40 -5.98 -29.13
CA PRO A 167 -1.90 -5.93 -30.50
C PRO A 167 -3.32 -5.39 -30.59
N GLY A 168 -3.61 -4.65 -31.67
CA GLY A 168 -4.93 -4.08 -31.92
C GLY A 168 -5.26 -2.84 -31.09
N GLY A 169 -4.26 -2.06 -30.70
CA GLY A 169 -4.45 -0.80 -29.95
C GLY A 169 -4.87 -1.00 -28.49
N ARG A 170 -4.63 -2.19 -27.93
CA ARG A 170 -5.00 -2.54 -26.56
C ARG A 170 -3.86 -2.24 -25.61
N PHE A 171 -4.17 -2.17 -24.32
CA PHE A 171 -3.19 -1.93 -23.26
C PHE A 171 -3.38 -2.92 -22.12
N ASP A 172 -2.30 -3.16 -21.37
CA ASP A 172 -2.30 -3.82 -20.07
C ASP A 172 -1.64 -2.89 -19.05
N VAL A 173 -2.39 -2.46 -18.04
CA VAL A 173 -1.83 -1.81 -16.86
C VAL A 173 -1.41 -2.90 -15.87
N VAL A 174 -0.17 -2.84 -15.39
CA VAL A 174 0.38 -3.85 -14.49
C VAL A 174 0.87 -3.17 -13.22
N ASP A 175 0.53 -3.78 -12.09
CA ASP A 175 0.98 -3.37 -10.77
C ASP A 175 1.75 -4.53 -10.11
N TRP A 176 2.97 -4.24 -9.66
CA TRP A 176 3.91 -5.21 -9.13
C TRP A 176 3.67 -5.41 -7.64
N LYS A 177 3.46 -6.66 -7.23
CA LYS A 177 3.26 -7.02 -5.82
C LYS A 177 4.41 -7.89 -5.34
N THR A 178 5.08 -7.44 -4.28
CA THR A 178 6.14 -8.18 -3.58
C THR A 178 5.63 -8.98 -2.38
N GLY A 179 4.38 -8.71 -1.96
CA GLY A 179 3.68 -9.42 -0.90
C GLY A 179 2.95 -10.67 -1.40
N ARG A 180 2.31 -11.40 -0.46
CA ARG A 180 1.51 -12.59 -0.80
C ARG A 180 0.27 -12.22 -1.60
N GLN A 181 -0.12 -13.10 -2.52
CA GLN A 181 -1.41 -13.01 -3.18
C GLN A 181 -2.57 -13.12 -2.17
N PRO A 182 -3.49 -12.14 -2.11
CA PRO A 182 -4.71 -12.23 -1.31
C PRO A 182 -5.69 -13.23 -1.94
N SER A 183 -6.62 -13.73 -1.12
CA SER A 183 -7.67 -14.65 -1.56
C SER A 183 -9.06 -14.22 -1.06
N GLY A 184 -10.11 -14.76 -1.69
CA GLY A 184 -11.50 -14.46 -1.36
C GLY A 184 -11.80 -12.96 -1.34
N ARG A 185 -12.49 -12.49 -0.30
CA ARG A 185 -12.86 -11.08 -0.12
C ARG A 185 -11.67 -10.11 -0.24
N GLU A 186 -10.50 -10.49 0.24
CA GLU A 186 -9.31 -9.62 0.17
C GLU A 186 -8.80 -9.43 -1.25
N ALA A 187 -9.00 -10.43 -2.14
CA ALA A 187 -8.69 -10.29 -3.56
C ALA A 187 -9.67 -9.34 -4.26
N GLU A 188 -10.97 -9.42 -3.92
CA GLU A 188 -11.99 -8.50 -4.42
C GLU A 188 -11.73 -7.05 -3.98
N VAL A 189 -11.35 -6.86 -2.71
CA VAL A 189 -10.94 -5.56 -2.17
C VAL A 189 -9.72 -5.02 -2.90
N ALA A 190 -8.69 -5.84 -3.12
CA ALA A 190 -7.49 -5.43 -3.85
C ALA A 190 -7.80 -5.07 -5.31
N ALA A 191 -8.73 -5.77 -5.96
CA ALA A 191 -9.10 -5.55 -7.36
C ALA A 191 -9.67 -4.14 -7.64
N VAL A 192 -10.15 -3.42 -6.63
CA VAL A 192 -10.56 -2.01 -6.75
C VAL A 192 -9.42 -1.14 -7.28
N GLN A 193 -8.18 -1.41 -6.87
CA GLN A 193 -7.01 -0.69 -7.36
C GLN A 193 -6.88 -0.83 -8.90
N LEU A 194 -6.98 -2.05 -9.41
CA LEU A 194 -6.90 -2.32 -10.85
C LEU A 194 -8.07 -1.71 -11.63
N ALA A 195 -9.26 -1.67 -11.03
CA ALA A 195 -10.42 -1.01 -11.64
C ALA A 195 -10.18 0.49 -11.85
N VAL A 196 -9.63 1.18 -10.84
CA VAL A 196 -9.28 2.60 -10.98
C VAL A 196 -8.17 2.79 -12.02
N TYR A 197 -7.13 1.97 -11.99
CA TYR A 197 -6.00 2.08 -12.92
C TYR A 197 -6.45 1.89 -14.37
N ARG A 198 -7.32 0.91 -14.61
CA ARG A 198 -7.92 0.65 -15.91
C ARG A 198 -8.70 1.86 -16.44
N LEU A 199 -9.53 2.48 -15.60
CA LEU A 199 -10.29 3.69 -15.97
C LEU A 199 -9.37 4.89 -16.23
N ALA A 200 -8.42 5.12 -15.33
CA ALA A 200 -7.49 6.23 -15.45
C ALA A 200 -6.64 6.13 -16.73
N TRP A 201 -6.14 4.95 -17.07
CA TRP A 201 -5.38 4.78 -18.32
C TRP A 201 -6.27 4.94 -19.56
N ALA A 202 -7.50 4.43 -19.54
CA ALA A 202 -8.45 4.61 -20.64
C ALA A 202 -8.70 6.10 -20.93
N GLU A 203 -8.86 6.91 -19.88
CA GLU A 203 -8.99 8.37 -19.97
C GLU A 203 -7.72 9.03 -20.53
N LEU A 204 -6.55 8.72 -19.95
CA LEU A 204 -5.26 9.29 -20.36
C LEU A 204 -4.90 8.96 -21.81
N ALA A 205 -5.15 7.72 -22.24
CA ALA A 205 -4.86 7.26 -23.60
C ALA A 205 -5.97 7.61 -24.61
N GLY A 206 -7.11 8.13 -24.15
CA GLY A 206 -8.25 8.45 -25.02
C GLY A 206 -8.86 7.23 -25.71
N VAL A 207 -8.88 6.07 -25.04
CA VAL A 207 -9.41 4.80 -25.59
C VAL A 207 -10.59 4.27 -24.77
N PRO A 208 -11.48 3.46 -25.38
CA PRO A 208 -12.51 2.74 -24.64
C PRO A 208 -11.91 1.83 -23.55
N VAL A 209 -12.55 1.77 -22.38
CA VAL A 209 -12.07 1.00 -21.22
C VAL A 209 -11.95 -0.50 -21.52
N GLU A 210 -12.68 -1.02 -22.51
CA GLU A 210 -12.63 -2.40 -23.00
C GLU A 210 -11.31 -2.72 -23.74
N GLN A 211 -10.56 -1.70 -24.14
CA GLN A 211 -9.23 -1.85 -24.73
C GLN A 211 -8.13 -1.94 -23.67
N VAL A 212 -8.45 -1.62 -22.42
CA VAL A 212 -7.49 -1.60 -21.30
C VAL A 212 -7.74 -2.81 -20.39
N GLY A 213 -6.74 -3.68 -20.28
CA GLY A 213 -6.67 -4.71 -19.25
C GLY A 213 -5.92 -4.19 -18.04
N ALA A 214 -6.12 -4.82 -16.88
CA ALA A 214 -5.34 -4.54 -15.69
C ALA A 214 -4.98 -5.85 -14.96
N ALA A 215 -3.78 -5.92 -14.39
CA ALA A 215 -3.27 -7.10 -13.73
C ALA A 215 -2.40 -6.77 -12.52
N PHE A 216 -2.44 -7.66 -11.52
CA PHE A 216 -1.38 -7.72 -10.52
C PHE A 216 -0.36 -8.77 -10.95
N HIS A 217 0.92 -8.48 -10.80
CA HIS A 217 1.96 -9.50 -10.90
C HIS A 217 2.63 -9.70 -9.54
N TYR A 218 2.41 -10.87 -8.94
CA TYR A 218 2.98 -11.26 -7.67
C TYR A 218 4.39 -11.83 -7.92
N VAL A 219 5.39 -10.96 -7.82
CA VAL A 219 6.77 -11.20 -8.25
C VAL A 219 7.36 -12.45 -7.59
N ARG A 220 7.19 -12.58 -6.28
CA ARG A 220 7.69 -13.71 -5.50
C ARG A 220 7.14 -15.05 -6.00
N ASP A 221 5.86 -15.07 -6.33
CA ASP A 221 5.15 -16.26 -6.75
C ASP A 221 5.28 -16.50 -8.27
N GLY A 222 5.73 -15.49 -9.04
CA GLY A 222 5.83 -15.53 -10.50
C GLY A 222 4.47 -15.58 -11.19
N VAL A 223 3.41 -15.10 -10.52
CA VAL A 223 2.02 -15.25 -10.98
C VAL A 223 1.42 -13.90 -11.36
N THR A 224 0.91 -13.80 -12.59
CA THR A 224 0.09 -12.69 -13.06
C THR A 224 -1.40 -13.00 -12.84
N VAL A 225 -2.07 -12.21 -12.02
CA VAL A 225 -3.51 -12.30 -11.74
C VAL A 225 -4.26 -11.22 -12.49
N ARG A 226 -5.24 -11.63 -13.28
CA ARG A 226 -6.12 -10.75 -14.07
C ARG A 226 -7.57 -10.95 -13.62
N PRO A 227 -8.09 -10.12 -12.69
CA PRO A 227 -9.47 -10.24 -12.26
C PRO A 227 -10.42 -10.06 -13.44
N ALA A 228 -11.37 -10.99 -13.62
CA ALA A 228 -12.31 -10.96 -14.73
C ALA A 228 -13.44 -9.93 -14.53
N ASP A 229 -13.85 -9.70 -13.28
CA ASP A 229 -14.95 -8.79 -12.90
C ASP A 229 -14.39 -7.57 -12.15
N LEU A 230 -13.62 -6.74 -12.85
CA LEU A 230 -13.19 -5.45 -12.33
C LEU A 230 -14.41 -4.52 -12.24
N LEU A 231 -14.52 -3.78 -11.13
CA LEU A 231 -15.57 -2.75 -10.97
C LEU A 231 -15.52 -1.76 -12.14
N ASP A 232 -16.69 -1.47 -12.70
CA ASP A 232 -16.85 -0.40 -13.68
C ASP A 232 -16.98 0.97 -12.98
N ALA A 233 -17.10 2.02 -13.79
CA ALA A 233 -17.24 3.38 -13.28
C ALA A 233 -18.48 3.56 -12.40
N GLU A 234 -19.58 2.88 -12.70
CA GLU A 234 -20.83 2.95 -11.93
C GLU A 234 -20.67 2.31 -10.55
N ARG A 235 -20.09 1.10 -10.50
CA ARG A 235 -19.82 0.39 -9.24
C ARG A 235 -18.77 1.07 -8.38
N LEU A 236 -17.76 1.72 -8.99
CA LEU A 236 -16.81 2.57 -8.24
C LEU A 236 -17.48 3.84 -7.72
N THR A 237 -18.40 4.43 -8.49
CA THR A 237 -19.20 5.57 -8.04
C THR A 237 -20.07 5.18 -6.85
N ALA A 238 -20.76 4.04 -6.91
CA ALA A 238 -21.53 3.51 -5.80
C ALA A 238 -20.67 3.26 -4.56
N LEU A 239 -19.46 2.71 -4.72
CA LEU A 239 -18.52 2.50 -3.62
C LEU A 239 -18.18 3.81 -2.88
N ILE A 240 -18.01 4.91 -3.61
CA ILE A 240 -17.68 6.22 -3.02
C ILE A 240 -18.94 6.87 -2.43
N ALA A 241 -20.06 6.78 -3.13
CA ALA A 241 -21.33 7.41 -2.75
C ALA A 241 -22.03 6.74 -1.56
N ASP A 242 -21.80 5.44 -1.32
CA ASP A 242 -22.32 4.71 -0.16
C ASP A 242 -21.68 5.17 1.17
N VAL A 243 -20.65 6.00 1.12
CA VAL A 243 -20.11 6.67 2.30
C VAL A 243 -20.96 7.92 2.55
N PRO A 244 -21.53 8.12 3.77
CA PRO A 244 -22.36 9.29 4.04
C PRO A 244 -21.63 10.59 3.68
N GLU A 245 -22.13 11.31 2.67
CA GLU A 245 -21.76 12.70 2.43
C GLU A 245 -22.31 13.54 3.60
N ILE A 246 -21.43 14.10 4.41
CA ILE A 246 -21.86 15.11 5.38
C ILE A 246 -21.55 16.47 4.77
N SER A 247 -22.63 17.09 4.32
CA SER A 247 -22.66 18.32 3.52
C SER A 247 -21.86 19.46 4.15
N THR A 248 -20.94 20.02 3.37
CA THR A 248 -20.23 21.27 3.65
C THR A 248 -21.18 22.46 3.49
N LYS A 249 -22.15 22.66 4.40
CA LYS A 249 -22.92 23.93 4.43
C LYS A 249 -22.17 24.95 5.27
N GLY A 250 -21.49 25.85 4.55
CA GLY A 250 -20.64 26.90 5.08
C GLY A 250 -21.25 27.71 6.22
N ALA A 251 -20.41 27.97 7.21
CA ALA A 251 -20.60 29.02 8.20
C ALA A 251 -20.63 30.37 7.47
N ALA A 252 -21.82 30.79 7.04
CA ALA A 252 -22.08 32.20 6.79
C ALA A 252 -21.99 32.92 8.14
N LEU A 253 -20.88 33.66 8.30
CA LEU A 253 -20.68 34.66 9.33
C LEU A 253 -21.95 35.54 9.45
N ARG A 254 -22.68 35.38 10.55
CA ARG A 254 -23.67 36.37 10.98
C ARG A 254 -22.96 37.39 11.88
N ASN A 255 -22.81 38.61 11.37
CA ASN A 255 -22.86 39.83 12.16
C ASN A 255 -24.30 40.40 12.01
N PRO A 256 -24.84 41.21 12.91
CA PRO A 256 -24.13 42.23 13.72
C PRO A 256 -24.11 42.00 15.23
#